data_AF-A0A532AQY7-F1
#
_entry.id   AF-A0A532AQY7-F1
#
_cell.length_a   1.000
_cell.length_b   1.000
_cell.length_c   1.000
_cell.angle_alpha   90.00
_cell.angle_beta   90.00
_cell.angle_gamma   90.00
#
_symmetry.space_group_name_H-M   'P 1'
#
loop_
_entity.id
_entity.type
_entity.pdbx_description
1 polymer ?
#
loop_
_entity_poly.entity_id
_entity_poly.type
_entity_poly.pdbx_seq_one_letter_code
_entity_poly.pdbx_strand_id
1 'polypeptide(L)' 'MPFTDGEERMLRLESKLGKQSLADIEQAIIQEVLRLSDYNKTTAARYLGLTRFALDRRLKKIADE' A
#
# COMPACT_ATOMS: atom_id res chain seq x y z
N MET A 1 -6.24 -8.37 18.69
CA MET A 1 -7.65 -8.10 18.30
C MET A 1 -7.81 -8.62 16.88
N PRO A 2 -8.76 -9.53 16.60
CA PRO A 2 -9.04 -9.96 15.22
C PRO A 2 -9.84 -8.85 14.51
N PHE A 3 -9.43 -8.51 13.30
CA PHE A 3 -10.01 -7.43 12.49
C PHE A 3 -11.27 -7.97 11.81
N THR A 4 -12.44 -7.46 12.21
CA THR A 4 -13.72 -7.83 11.63
C THR A 4 -13.91 -7.14 10.28
N ASP A 5 -14.13 -7.99 9.30
CA ASP A 5 -14.38 -7.71 7.89
C ASP A 5 -15.56 -6.74 7.70
N GLY A 6 -15.31 -5.65 6.98
CA GLY A 6 -16.27 -4.63 6.63
C GLY A 6 -15.81 -4.01 5.33
N GLU A 7 -16.25 -4.63 4.22
CA GLU A 7 -15.84 -4.42 2.83
C GLU A 7 -14.42 -4.93 2.52
N GLU A 8 -14.34 -6.18 2.01
CA GLU A 8 -13.18 -6.69 1.26
C GLU A 8 -12.93 -5.78 0.05
N ARG A 9 -12.17 -4.70 0.24
CA ARG A 9 -11.71 -3.85 -0.85
C ARG A 9 -10.66 -4.61 -1.66
N MET A 10 -11.11 -5.21 -2.76
CA MET A 10 -10.23 -5.93 -3.69
C MET A 10 -9.45 -4.94 -4.55
N LEU A 11 -8.13 -5.08 -4.56
CA LEU A 11 -7.23 -4.35 -5.43
C LEU A 11 -6.59 -5.34 -6.41
N ARG A 12 -6.91 -5.21 -7.69
CA ARG A 12 -6.28 -6.01 -8.74
C ARG A 12 -5.13 -5.22 -9.34
N LEU A 13 -3.91 -5.72 -9.16
CA LEU A 13 -2.72 -5.15 -9.78
C LEU A 13 -2.22 -6.09 -10.88
N GLU A 14 -2.09 -5.56 -12.08
CA GLU A 14 -1.43 -6.23 -13.19
C GLU A 14 0.04 -5.81 -13.22
N SER A 15 0.95 -6.76 -13.30
CA SER A 15 2.39 -6.47 -13.36
C SER A 15 3.09 -7.45 -14.30
N LYS A 16 4.08 -6.95 -15.04
CA LYS A 16 4.86 -7.78 -15.98
C LYS A 16 6.00 -8.47 -15.22
N LEU A 17 5.87 -9.79 -15.03
CA LEU A 17 6.89 -10.61 -14.36
C LEU A 17 8.25 -10.46 -15.07
N GLY A 18 9.31 -10.18 -14.30
CA GLY A 18 10.67 -9.98 -14.82
C GLY A 18 10.96 -8.59 -15.40
N LYS A 19 9.97 -7.69 -15.46
CA LYS A 19 10.16 -6.27 -15.85
C LYS A 19 9.96 -5.29 -14.70
N GLN A 20 9.20 -5.67 -13.68
CA GLN A 20 8.98 -4.90 -12.47
C GLN A 20 9.52 -5.68 -11.29
N SER A 21 10.29 -5.02 -10.44
CA SER A 21 10.77 -5.61 -9.19
C SER A 21 9.63 -5.68 -8.17
N LEU A 22 9.83 -6.50 -7.13
CA LEU A 22 8.90 -6.53 -6.00
C LEU A 22 8.76 -5.15 -5.33
N ALA A 23 9.81 -4.33 -5.36
CA ALA A 23 9.78 -2.96 -4.83
C ALA A 23 8.87 -2.06 -5.66
N ASP A 24 8.94 -2.16 -7.00
CA ASP A 24 8.06 -1.41 -7.91
C ASP A 24 6.58 -1.78 -7.71
N ILE A 25 6.32 -3.09 -7.56
CA ILE A 25 4.98 -3.63 -7.30
C ILE A 25 4.47 -3.14 -5.95
N GLU A 26 5.30 -3.22 -4.91
CA GLU A 26 4.97 -2.74 -3.56
C GLU A 26 4.66 -1.23 -3.56
N GLN A 27 5.44 -0.43 -4.28
CA GLN A 27 5.19 1.00 -4.46
C GLN A 27 3.86 1.26 -5.16
N ALA A 28 3.56 0.54 -6.23
CA ALA A 28 2.29 0.69 -6.95
C ALA A 28 1.08 0.39 -6.05
N ILE A 29 1.17 -0.67 -5.22
CA ILE A 29 0.12 -1.01 -4.25
C ILE A 29 -0.05 0.11 -3.22
N ILE A 30 1.05 0.61 -2.65
CA ILE A 30 1.01 1.68 -1.65
C ILE A 30 0.36 2.95 -2.20
N GLN A 31 0.70 3.34 -3.42
CA GLN A 31 0.15 4.53 -4.08
C GLN A 31 -1.36 4.37 -4.35
N GLU A 32 -1.77 3.21 -4.86
CA GLU A 32 -3.18 2.95 -5.14
C GLU A 32 -4.02 2.90 -3.86
N VAL A 33 -3.53 2.26 -2.80
CA VAL A 33 -4.22 2.24 -1.49
C VAL A 33 -4.29 3.63 -0.86
N LEU A 34 -3.25 4.46 -1.02
CA LEU A 34 -3.29 5.87 -0.61
C LEU A 34 -4.38 6.64 -1.36
N ARG A 35 -4.47 6.49 -2.68
CA ARG A 35 -5.49 7.13 -3.50
C ARG A 35 -6.91 6.70 -3.10
N LEU A 36 -7.12 5.40 -2.84
CA LEU A 36 -8.39 4.84 -2.35
C LEU A 36 -8.75 5.27 -0.91
N SER A 37 -7.78 5.81 -0.18
CA SER A 37 -7.94 6.28 1.20
C SER A 37 -7.97 7.80 1.30
N ASP A 38 -8.16 8.53 0.19
CA ASP A 38 -8.07 10.00 0.14
C ASP A 38 -6.75 10.54 0.72
N TYR A 39 -5.65 9.83 0.47
CA TYR A 39 -4.31 10.10 1.01
C TYR A 39 -4.21 10.06 2.55
N ASN A 40 -5.23 9.51 3.22
CA ASN A 40 -5.19 9.30 4.66
C ASN A 40 -4.25 8.15 5.02
N LYS A 41 -3.03 8.50 5.44
CA LYS A 41 -1.98 7.54 5.84
C LYS A 41 -2.44 6.53 6.91
N THR A 42 -3.30 6.94 7.84
CA THR A 42 -3.78 6.05 8.91
C THR A 42 -4.70 4.97 8.35
N THR A 43 -5.62 5.36 7.45
CA THR A 43 -6.55 4.46 6.78
C THR A 43 -5.82 3.56 5.77
N ALA A 44 -4.90 4.13 4.99
CA ALA A 44 -4.07 3.37 4.04
C ALA A 44 -3.19 2.32 4.76
N ALA A 45 -2.55 2.69 5.87
CA ALA A 45 -1.77 1.74 6.66
C ALA A 45 -2.65 0.61 7.22
N ARG A 46 -3.88 0.93 7.65
CA ARG A 46 -4.86 -0.07 8.09
C ARG A 46 -5.21 -1.05 6.96
N TYR A 47 -5.48 -0.56 5.75
CA TYR A 47 -5.78 -1.43 4.60
C TYR A 47 -4.58 -2.27 4.17
N LEU A 48 -3.36 -1.76 4.31
CA LEU A 48 -2.13 -2.48 4.01
C LEU A 48 -1.71 -3.48 5.11
N GLY A 49 -2.40 -3.49 6.26
CA GLY A 49 -1.99 -4.29 7.42
C GLY A 49 -0.66 -3.84 8.05
N LEU A 50 -0.28 -2.58 7.82
CA LEU A 50 0.97 -1.99 8.29
C LEU A 50 0.71 -1.00 9.43
N THR A 51 1.74 -0.72 10.24
CA THR A 51 1.71 0.45 11.11
C THR A 51 1.90 1.72 10.28
N ARG A 52 1.34 2.85 10.74
CA ARG A 52 1.55 4.15 10.09
C ARG A 52 3.04 4.49 9.94
N PHE A 53 3.87 4.13 10.93
CA PHE A 53 5.33 4.32 10.88
C PHE A 53 6.00 3.48 9.78
N ALA A 54 5.59 2.23 9.59
CA ALA A 54 6.10 1.39 8.51
C ALA A 54 5.72 1.96 7.14
N LEU A 55 4.49 2.47 6.98
CA LEU A 55 4.06 3.16 5.78
C LEU A 55 4.89 4.43 5.52
N ASP A 56 5.08 5.29 6.52
CA ASP A 56 5.90 6.51 6.39
C ASP A 56 7.36 6.18 6.01
N ARG A 57 7.94 5.10 6.54
CA ARG A 57 9.29 4.65 6.16
C ARG A 57 9.35 4.22 4.69
N ARG A 58 8.34 3.51 4.20
CA ARG A 58 8.24 3.10 2.79
C ARG A 58 8.04 4.30 1.88
N LEU A 59 7.20 5.26 2.27
CA LEU A 59 6.99 6.50 1.51
C LEU A 59 8.26 7.35 1.42
N LYS A 60 9.05 7.43 2.51
CA LYS A 60 10.35 8.10 2.48
C LYS A 60 11.32 7.42 1.52
N LYS A 61 11.36 6.08 1.54
CA LYS A 61 12.22 5.31 0.63
C LYS A 61 11.83 5.54 -0.84
N ILE A 62 10.53 5.56 -1.14
CA ILE A 62 10.00 5.84 -2.48
C ILE A 62 10.33 7.27 -2.96
N ALA A 63 10.40 8.25 -2.05
CA ALA A 63 10.73 9.63 -2.41
C ALA A 63 12.23 9.88 -2.61
N ASP A 64 13.07 8.93 -2.20
CA ASP A 64 14.54 8.99 -2.27
C ASP A 64 15.12 8.18 -3.45
N GLU A 65 14.31 7.28 -4.04
CA GLU A 65 14.57 6.57 -5.30
C GLU A 65 14.11 7.38 -6.53
#